data_AF-A0A2N2WMH5-F1
#
_entry.id   AF-A0A2N2WMH5-F1
#
_cell.length_a   1.000
_cell.length_b   1.000
_cell.length_c   1.000
_cell.angle_alpha   90.00
_cell.angle_beta   90.00
_cell.angle_gamma   90.00
#
_symmetry.space_group_name_H-M   'P 1'
#
loop_
_entity.id
_entity.type
_entity.pdbx_description
1 polymer ?
#
loop_
_entity_poly.entity_id
_entity_poly.type
_entity_poly.pdbx_seq_one_letter_code
_entity_poly.pdbx_strand_id
1 'polypeptide(L)'
;MKRIALLPVLLSFFFLFAGTALVQGQPVMREKAKKVINRTAIVVYAAHKQTIANQVFTGNLKKAVIHQRIAIKLFNEGKYMKAIHHSRRARELARLQIEANHGTFPAGFEPTSDENPEGPAPTNEQLDDEANTSEYNAATGDDKQLASESLDDMEIKE
;
A
#
# COMPACT_ATOMS: atom_id res chain seq x y z
N MET A 1 38.06 -17.92 60.54
CA MET A 1 37.91 -19.02 59.56
C MET A 1 36.92 -18.56 58.48
N LYS A 2 37.37 -18.59 57.22
CA LYS A 2 36.61 -18.15 56.03
C LYS A 2 35.45 -19.11 55.76
N ARG A 3 34.25 -18.60 55.51
CA ARG A 3 33.20 -19.34 54.78
C ARG A 3 32.70 -18.47 53.65
N ILE A 4 32.75 -19.08 52.48
CA ILE A 4 32.75 -18.53 51.14
C ILE A 4 31.31 -18.21 50.73
N ALA A 5 31.11 -17.02 50.16
CA ALA A 5 29.85 -16.60 49.56
C ALA A 5 29.49 -17.52 48.39
N LEU A 6 28.29 -18.11 48.44
CA LEU A 6 27.70 -18.86 47.34
C LEU A 6 27.02 -17.89 46.36
N LEU A 7 27.61 -17.87 45.17
CA LEU A 7 27.34 -17.11 43.97
C LEU A 7 25.89 -17.30 43.45
N PRO A 8 25.17 -16.25 43.00
CA PRO A 8 23.93 -16.41 42.24
C PRO A 8 24.29 -16.50 40.75
N VAL A 9 24.23 -17.68 40.17
CA VAL A 9 24.30 -17.86 38.71
C VAL A 9 23.14 -18.75 38.30
N LEU A 10 21.93 -18.16 38.35
CA LEU A 10 20.76 -18.72 37.67
C LEU A 10 20.76 -18.14 36.26
N LEU A 11 21.49 -18.90 35.43
CA LEU A 11 21.79 -18.70 34.04
C LEU A 11 20.52 -18.38 33.23
N SER A 12 20.51 -17.16 32.72
CA SER A 12 19.82 -16.66 31.55
C SER A 12 19.82 -17.67 30.38
N PHE A 13 18.83 -18.58 30.32
CA PHE A 13 18.75 -19.58 29.24
C PHE A 13 17.30 -19.82 28.76
N PHE A 14 16.54 -18.75 28.55
CA PHE A 14 15.16 -18.84 28.02
C PHE A 14 14.83 -17.83 26.90
N PHE A 15 15.84 -17.39 26.14
CA PHE A 15 15.65 -16.45 25.02
C PHE A 15 16.38 -16.88 23.73
N LEU A 16 16.22 -18.14 23.31
CA LEU A 16 16.83 -18.61 22.04
C LEU A 16 15.89 -19.38 21.11
N PHE A 17 14.57 -19.20 21.22
CA PHE A 17 13.62 -19.86 20.31
C PHE A 17 12.48 -18.97 19.79
N ALA A 18 12.69 -17.65 19.69
CA ALA A 18 11.78 -16.76 18.97
C ALA A 18 12.56 -16.04 17.87
N GLY A 19 12.56 -16.54 16.64
CA GLY A 19 13.11 -15.72 15.54
C GLY A 19 13.28 -16.33 14.16
N THR A 20 13.15 -17.64 13.95
CA THR A 20 13.54 -18.22 12.63
C THR A 20 12.38 -18.47 11.66
N ALA A 21 11.12 -18.18 12.02
CA ALA A 21 9.96 -18.52 11.18
C ALA A 21 9.57 -17.50 10.10
N LEU A 22 10.21 -16.32 10.00
CA LEU A 22 9.69 -15.23 9.13
C LEU A 22 10.46 -14.98 7.82
N VAL A 23 11.58 -15.65 7.56
CA VAL A 23 12.48 -15.23 6.47
C VAL A 23 12.04 -15.75 5.09
N GLN A 24 11.38 -16.91 5.00
CA GLN A 24 11.01 -17.50 3.70
C GLN A 24 9.71 -16.95 3.07
N GLY A 25 8.82 -16.31 3.85
CA GLY A 25 7.57 -15.72 3.34
C GLY A 25 7.74 -14.33 2.71
N GLN A 26 8.83 -13.62 3.03
CA GLN A 26 9.04 -12.25 2.57
C GLN A 26 9.30 -12.10 1.06
N PRO A 27 10.12 -12.94 0.39
CA PRO A 27 10.39 -12.77 -1.04
C PRO A 27 9.15 -12.93 -1.91
N VAL A 28 8.30 -13.93 -1.62
CA VAL A 28 7.06 -14.17 -2.37
C VAL A 28 6.05 -13.03 -2.15
N MET A 29 5.87 -12.60 -0.90
CA MET A 29 4.95 -11.50 -0.58
C MET A 29 5.43 -10.17 -1.15
N ARG A 30 6.74 -9.94 -1.19
CA ARG A 30 7.33 -8.78 -1.88
C ARG A 30 6.96 -8.80 -3.36
N GLU A 31 7.14 -9.91 -4.05
CA GLU A 31 6.83 -9.99 -5.48
C GLU A 31 5.34 -9.78 -5.77
N LYS A 32 4.47 -10.41 -4.97
CA LYS A 32 3.02 -10.17 -5.03
C LYS A 32 2.69 -8.69 -4.84
N ALA A 33 3.22 -8.05 -3.80
CA ALA A 33 2.97 -6.65 -3.54
C ALA A 33 3.48 -5.75 -4.68
N LYS A 34 4.69 -5.99 -5.21
CA LYS A 34 5.24 -5.25 -6.36
C LYS A 34 4.30 -5.34 -7.55
N LYS A 35 3.84 -6.55 -7.90
CA LYS A 35 2.92 -6.79 -9.01
C LYS A 35 1.59 -6.07 -8.83
N VAL A 36 1.02 -6.10 -7.62
CA VAL A 36 -0.25 -5.41 -7.32
C VAL A 36 -0.08 -3.89 -7.43
N ILE A 37 0.98 -3.33 -6.86
CA ILE A 37 1.28 -1.89 -6.91
C ILE A 37 1.42 -1.42 -8.36
N ASN A 38 2.22 -2.11 -9.17
CA ASN A 38 2.47 -1.69 -10.55
C ASN A 38 1.22 -1.88 -11.44
N ARG A 39 0.38 -2.88 -11.17
CA ARG A 39 -0.94 -3.02 -11.84
C ARG A 39 -1.88 -1.89 -11.47
N THR A 40 -1.95 -1.53 -10.18
CA THR A 40 -2.76 -0.40 -9.73
C THR A 40 -2.29 0.91 -10.37
N ALA A 41 -0.98 1.12 -10.54
CA ALA A 41 -0.43 2.30 -11.17
C ALA A 41 -1.04 2.54 -12.57
N ILE A 42 -1.18 1.50 -13.38
CA ILE A 42 -1.82 1.57 -14.71
C ILE A 42 -3.25 2.14 -14.62
N VAL A 43 -4.03 1.70 -13.65
CA VAL A 43 -5.41 2.16 -13.44
C VAL A 43 -5.45 3.60 -12.92
N VAL A 44 -4.53 3.97 -12.03
CA VAL A 44 -4.38 5.36 -11.54
C VAL A 44 -4.00 6.29 -12.69
N TYR A 45 -3.06 5.91 -13.55
CA TYR A 45 -2.71 6.67 -14.75
C TYR A 45 -3.88 6.81 -15.72
N ALA A 46 -4.67 5.75 -15.91
CA ALA A 46 -5.89 5.83 -16.72
C ALA A 46 -6.90 6.82 -16.12
N ALA A 47 -7.13 6.76 -14.80
CA ALA A 47 -8.01 7.71 -14.11
C ALA A 47 -7.52 9.16 -14.23
N HIS A 48 -6.22 9.39 -14.06
CA HIS A 48 -5.58 10.69 -14.24
C HIS A 48 -5.78 11.23 -15.66
N LYS A 49 -5.50 10.42 -16.68
CA LYS A 49 -5.70 10.79 -18.09
C LYS A 49 -7.17 11.15 -18.39
N GLN A 50 -8.13 10.39 -17.87
CA GLN A 50 -9.56 10.68 -18.04
C GLN A 50 -9.97 11.97 -17.33
N THR A 51 -9.40 12.23 -16.15
CA THR A 51 -9.63 13.46 -15.38
C THR A 51 -9.09 14.68 -16.12
N ILE A 52 -7.91 14.57 -16.75
CA ILE A 52 -7.35 15.62 -17.60
C ILE A 52 -8.27 15.91 -18.79
N ALA A 53 -8.75 14.86 -19.47
CA ALA A 53 -9.55 14.99 -20.68
C ALA A 53 -10.93 15.58 -20.44
N ASN A 54 -11.63 15.14 -19.37
CA ASN A 54 -13.04 15.45 -19.16
C ASN A 54 -13.29 16.39 -17.98
N GLN A 55 -12.27 16.69 -17.17
CA GLN A 55 -12.33 17.64 -16.05
C GLN A 55 -13.44 17.37 -15.03
N VAL A 56 -13.82 16.10 -14.81
CA VAL A 56 -14.75 15.72 -13.75
C VAL A 56 -13.97 15.47 -12.46
N PHE A 57 -14.17 16.32 -11.46
CA PHE A 57 -13.45 16.28 -10.19
C PHE A 57 -14.35 15.73 -9.08
N THR A 58 -14.05 14.54 -8.58
CA THR A 58 -14.87 13.86 -7.55
C THR A 58 -14.18 13.73 -6.20
N GLY A 59 -12.88 14.02 -6.15
CA GLY A 59 -11.97 13.72 -5.03
C GLY A 59 -11.44 12.28 -5.05
N ASN A 60 -11.95 11.41 -5.94
CA ASN A 60 -11.49 10.02 -6.01
C ASN A 60 -10.07 9.91 -6.57
N LEU A 61 -9.66 10.80 -7.48
CA LEU A 61 -8.28 10.79 -7.97
C LEU A 61 -7.30 11.12 -6.85
N LYS A 62 -7.55 12.19 -6.09
CA LYS A 62 -6.74 12.54 -4.91
C LYS A 62 -6.61 11.36 -3.95
N LYS A 63 -7.74 10.74 -3.58
CA LYS A 63 -7.73 9.57 -2.67
C LYS A 63 -6.93 8.41 -3.27
N ALA A 64 -7.13 8.10 -4.56
CA ALA A 64 -6.40 7.03 -5.23
C ALA A 64 -4.89 7.24 -5.17
N VAL A 65 -4.42 8.45 -5.46
CA VAL A 65 -3.00 8.85 -5.38
C VAL A 65 -2.46 8.70 -3.96
N ILE A 66 -3.20 9.15 -2.94
CA ILE A 66 -2.80 9.01 -1.52
C ILE A 66 -2.62 7.54 -1.15
N HIS A 67 -3.61 6.69 -1.42
CA HIS A 67 -3.52 5.27 -1.10
C HIS A 67 -2.36 4.58 -1.84
N GLN A 68 -2.11 4.95 -3.10
CA GLN A 68 -1.00 4.40 -3.86
C GLN A 68 0.36 4.78 -3.27
N ARG A 69 0.54 6.04 -2.87
CA ARG A 69 1.77 6.51 -2.18
C ARG A 69 1.98 5.78 -0.85
N ILE A 70 0.92 5.58 -0.07
CA ILE A 70 0.98 4.78 1.17
C ILE A 70 1.39 3.34 0.86
N ALA A 71 0.83 2.73 -0.19
CA ALA A 71 1.19 1.37 -0.59
C ALA A 71 2.69 1.25 -0.92
N ILE A 72 3.24 2.21 -1.66
CA ILE A 72 4.68 2.26 -2.00
C ILE A 72 5.54 2.44 -0.74
N LYS A 73 5.15 3.33 0.17
CA LYS A 73 5.82 3.51 1.47
C LYS A 73 5.84 2.20 2.26
N LEU A 74 4.69 1.54 2.41
CA LEU A 74 4.56 0.28 3.12
C LEU A 74 5.37 -0.84 2.46
N PHE A 75 5.44 -0.86 1.13
CA PHE A 75 6.28 -1.79 0.38
C PHE A 75 7.77 -1.61 0.73
N ASN A 76 8.24 -0.37 0.73
CA ASN A 76 9.62 -0.03 1.07
C ASN A 76 9.97 -0.36 2.54
N GLU A 77 8.96 -0.31 3.43
CA GLU A 77 9.09 -0.74 4.84
C GLU A 77 8.97 -2.26 5.05
N GLY A 78 8.79 -3.05 3.98
CA GLY A 78 8.62 -4.51 4.08
C GLY A 78 7.23 -4.95 4.55
N LYS A 79 6.26 -4.03 4.66
CA LYS A 79 4.88 -4.29 5.10
C LYS A 79 3.99 -4.68 3.93
N TYR A 80 4.37 -5.75 3.22
CA TYR A 80 3.81 -6.13 1.92
C TYR A 80 2.30 -6.41 1.93
N MET A 81 1.76 -7.08 2.95
CA MET A 81 0.31 -7.33 3.04
C MET A 81 -0.48 -6.02 3.12
N LYS A 82 -0.03 -5.09 3.96
CA LYS A 82 -0.67 -3.79 4.12
C LYS A 82 -0.55 -2.95 2.85
N ALA A 83 0.59 -3.02 2.18
CA ALA A 83 0.80 -2.38 0.87
C ALA A 83 -0.23 -2.87 -0.17
N ILE A 84 -0.49 -4.18 -0.23
CA ILE A 84 -1.51 -4.76 -1.12
C ILE A 84 -2.90 -4.18 -0.83
N HIS A 85 -3.29 -4.06 0.45
CA HIS A 85 -4.61 -3.51 0.80
C HIS A 85 -4.78 -2.05 0.38
N HIS A 86 -3.78 -1.19 0.64
CA HIS A 86 -3.82 0.20 0.16
C HIS A 86 -3.82 0.28 -1.37
N SER A 87 -3.03 -0.54 -2.06
CA SER A 87 -2.99 -0.58 -3.53
C SER A 87 -4.33 -1.03 -4.13
N ARG A 88 -5.04 -1.96 -3.49
CA ARG A 88 -6.39 -2.36 -3.90
C ARG A 88 -7.39 -1.23 -3.72
N ARG A 89 -7.32 -0.52 -2.59
CA ARG A 89 -8.18 0.63 -2.32
C ARG A 89 -7.93 1.77 -3.32
N ALA A 90 -6.67 2.05 -3.64
CA ALA A 90 -6.29 3.01 -4.68
C ALA A 90 -6.91 2.65 -6.04
N ARG A 91 -6.85 1.38 -6.45
CA ARG A 91 -7.42 0.93 -7.72
C ARG A 91 -8.94 1.08 -7.77
N GLU A 92 -9.63 0.79 -6.66
CA GLU A 92 -11.08 0.95 -6.57
C GLU A 92 -11.50 2.43 -6.68
N LEU A 93 -10.77 3.33 -6.04
CA LEU A 93 -11.00 4.77 -6.17
C LEU A 93 -10.70 5.27 -7.59
N ALA A 94 -9.63 4.78 -8.22
CA ALA A 94 -9.31 5.10 -9.60
C ALA A 94 -10.41 4.61 -10.57
N ARG A 95 -10.99 3.42 -10.32
CA ARG A 95 -12.16 2.92 -11.07
C ARG A 95 -13.34 3.88 -10.98
N LEU A 96 -13.71 4.29 -9.78
CA LEU A 96 -14.81 5.25 -9.55
C LEU A 96 -14.54 6.58 -10.29
N GLN A 97 -13.29 7.03 -10.32
CA GLN A 97 -12.92 8.22 -11.08
C GLN A 97 -13.06 8.01 -12.60
N ILE A 98 -12.64 6.86 -13.13
CA ILE A 98 -12.81 6.53 -14.56
C ILE A 98 -14.30 6.50 -14.92
N GLU A 99 -15.14 5.89 -14.08
CA GLU A 99 -16.59 5.82 -14.30
C GLU A 99 -17.25 7.20 -14.31
N ALA A 100 -16.88 8.06 -13.37
CA ALA A 100 -17.37 9.44 -13.32
C ALA A 100 -16.98 10.26 -14.55
N ASN A 101 -15.86 9.91 -15.21
CA ASN A 101 -15.41 10.51 -16.45
C ASN A 101 -15.87 9.74 -17.71
N HIS A 102 -16.76 8.74 -17.56
CA HIS A 102 -17.24 7.87 -18.65
C HIS A 102 -16.12 7.21 -19.47
N GLY A 103 -14.97 6.93 -18.82
CA GLY A 103 -13.81 6.34 -19.46
C GLY A 103 -13.91 4.82 -19.61
N THR A 104 -13.00 4.25 -20.38
CA THR A 104 -12.82 2.80 -20.51
C THR A 104 -11.77 2.29 -19.52
N PHE A 105 -12.01 1.11 -18.96
CA PHE A 105 -11.05 0.48 -18.05
C PHE A 105 -9.87 -0.10 -18.83
N PRO A 106 -8.63 0.11 -18.37
CA PRO A 106 -7.47 -0.55 -18.97
C PRO A 106 -7.44 -2.03 -18.59
N ALA A 107 -6.76 -2.83 -19.42
CA ALA A 107 -6.44 -4.20 -19.06
C ALA A 107 -5.64 -4.25 -17.75
N GLY A 108 -6.00 -5.15 -16.84
CA GLY A 108 -5.36 -5.26 -15.53
C GLY A 108 -6.07 -4.53 -14.40
N PHE A 109 -7.24 -3.96 -14.70
CA PHE A 109 -8.20 -3.51 -13.69
C PHE A 109 -8.69 -4.68 -12.82
N GLU A 110 -8.88 -5.86 -13.42
CA GLU A 110 -9.48 -7.01 -12.75
C GLU A 110 -8.59 -7.52 -11.61
N PRO A 111 -9.21 -7.88 -10.47
CA PRO A 111 -8.49 -8.51 -9.38
C PRO A 111 -7.80 -9.79 -9.80
N THR A 112 -6.61 -10.03 -9.25
CA THR A 112 -5.83 -11.26 -9.47
C THR A 112 -5.70 -12.07 -8.17
N SER A 113 -5.30 -13.33 -8.29
CA SER A 113 -5.04 -14.21 -7.13
C SER A 113 -3.96 -13.66 -6.19
N ASP A 114 -3.07 -12.79 -6.67
CA ASP A 114 -2.00 -12.18 -5.89
C ASP A 114 -2.50 -11.11 -4.89
N GLU A 115 -3.77 -10.69 -5.01
CA GLU A 115 -4.35 -9.59 -4.26
C GLU A 115 -5.13 -10.02 -3.01
N ASN A 116 -5.22 -11.32 -2.75
CA ASN A 116 -5.85 -11.88 -1.58
C ASN A 116 -4.77 -12.45 -0.64
N PRO A 117 -4.05 -11.61 0.13
CA PRO A 117 -3.16 -12.11 1.16
C PRO A 117 -3.98 -12.88 2.20
N GLU A 118 -3.42 -13.96 2.72
CA GLU A 118 -4.01 -14.68 3.84
C GLU A 118 -3.98 -13.81 5.11
N GLY A 119 -5.09 -13.77 5.85
CA GLY A 119 -5.21 -13.03 7.11
C GLY A 119 -6.39 -12.05 7.15
N PRO A 120 -6.56 -11.33 8.28
CA PRO A 120 -7.63 -10.36 8.44
C PRO A 120 -7.41 -9.17 7.50
N ALA A 121 -8.38 -8.91 6.63
CA ALA A 121 -8.37 -7.74 5.75
C ALA A 121 -8.94 -6.52 6.48
N PRO A 122 -8.27 -5.35 6.44
CA PRO A 122 -8.84 -4.11 6.94
C PRO A 122 -10.07 -3.71 6.10
N THR A 123 -11.03 -3.02 6.71
CA THR A 123 -12.16 -2.46 5.98
C THR A 123 -11.72 -1.25 5.15
N ASN A 124 -12.54 -0.85 4.17
CA ASN A 124 -12.25 0.35 3.38
C ASN A 124 -12.21 1.60 4.26
N GLU A 125 -13.08 1.68 5.26
CA GLU A 125 -13.15 2.79 6.22
C GLU A 125 -11.85 2.89 7.03
N GLN A 126 -11.31 1.76 7.50
CA GLN A 126 -10.03 1.75 8.22
C GLN A 126 -8.87 2.23 7.35
N LEU A 127 -8.85 1.82 6.07
CA LEU A 127 -7.82 2.28 5.12
C LEU A 127 -7.98 3.77 4.82
N ASP A 128 -9.22 4.25 4.67
CA ASP A 128 -9.53 5.65 4.38
C ASP A 128 -9.16 6.53 5.59
N ASP A 129 -9.40 6.09 6.83
CA ASP A 129 -8.98 6.78 8.06
C ASP A 129 -7.45 6.89 8.16
N GLU A 130 -6.73 5.82 7.84
CA GLU A 130 -5.27 5.86 7.75
C GLU A 130 -4.78 6.82 6.67
N ALA A 131 -5.44 6.84 5.51
CA ALA A 131 -5.12 7.76 4.43
C ALA A 131 -5.36 9.22 4.86
N ASN A 132 -6.49 9.51 5.50
CA ASN A 132 -6.87 10.85 5.95
C ASN A 132 -5.90 11.42 7.00
N THR A 133 -5.32 10.55 7.83
CA THR A 133 -4.35 10.92 8.88
C THR A 133 -2.88 10.88 8.42
N SER A 134 -2.62 10.44 7.19
CA SER A 134 -1.26 10.36 6.63
C SER A 134 -0.69 11.72 6.20
N GLU A 135 0.64 11.82 6.14
CA GLU A 135 1.34 12.97 5.57
C GLU A 135 0.97 13.23 4.10
N TYR A 136 0.59 12.18 3.37
CA TYR A 136 0.21 12.27 1.96
C TYR A 136 -1.11 13.01 1.75
N ASN A 137 -2.04 13.01 2.71
CA ASN A 137 -3.31 13.72 2.56
C ASN A 137 -3.12 15.24 2.51
N ALA A 138 -2.19 15.75 3.34
CA ALA A 138 -1.83 17.16 3.37
C ALA A 138 -0.94 17.55 2.16
N ALA A 139 -0.07 16.65 1.72
CA ALA A 139 0.87 16.92 0.63
C ALA A 139 0.26 16.73 -0.78
N THR A 140 -0.83 15.98 -0.92
CA THR A 140 -1.44 15.69 -2.22
C THR A 140 -2.51 16.72 -2.56
N GLY A 141 -2.34 17.39 -3.70
CA GLY A 141 -3.32 18.32 -4.25
C GLY A 141 -4.68 17.68 -4.54
N ASP A 142 -5.70 18.50 -4.72
CA ASP A 142 -7.02 18.04 -5.17
C ASP A 142 -6.97 17.52 -6.63
N ASP A 143 -8.06 16.93 -7.11
CA ASP A 143 -8.13 16.36 -8.47
C ASP A 143 -7.78 17.40 -9.56
N LYS A 144 -8.13 18.67 -9.34
CA LYS A 144 -7.87 19.75 -10.31
C LYS A 144 -6.37 20.09 -10.35
N GLN A 145 -5.72 20.16 -9.19
CA GLN A 145 -4.27 20.34 -9.09
C GLN A 145 -3.55 19.14 -9.72
N LEU A 146 -3.94 17.92 -9.36
CA LEU A 146 -3.36 16.69 -9.90
C LEU A 146 -3.52 16.58 -11.42
N ALA A 147 -4.60 17.10 -12.01
CA ALA A 147 -4.77 17.13 -13.47
C ALA A 147 -3.73 18.00 -14.20
N SER A 148 -2.98 18.85 -13.48
CA SER A 148 -1.88 19.65 -14.03
C SER A 148 -0.49 19.12 -13.69
N GLU A 149 -0.41 18.05 -12.90
CA GLU A 149 0.83 17.47 -12.39
C GLU A 149 1.14 16.12 -13.05
N SER A 150 2.41 15.73 -13.05
CA SER A 150 2.82 14.38 -13.43
C SER A 150 2.70 13.43 -12.23
N LEU A 151 2.41 12.16 -12.49
CA LEU A 151 2.26 11.10 -11.47
C LEU A 151 3.38 10.05 -11.54
N ASP A 152 4.62 10.47 -11.81
CA ASP A 152 5.77 9.57 -12.06
C ASP A 152 6.23 8.73 -10.84
N ASP A 153 5.58 8.90 -9.69
CA ASP A 153 5.85 8.24 -8.41
C ASP A 153 4.82 7.14 -8.07
N MET A 154 4.00 6.68 -9.02
CA MET A 154 2.93 5.70 -8.76
C MET A 154 3.34 4.22 -8.85
N GLU A 155 4.60 3.90 -9.18
CA GLU A 155 5.08 2.53 -9.38
C GLU A 155 6.39 2.22 -8.62
N ILE A 156 6.63 0.93 -8.39
CA ILE A 156 7.93 0.44 -7.89
C ILE A 156 8.88 0.30 -9.09
N LYS A 157 9.85 1.21 -9.19
CA LYS A 157 10.94 1.17 -10.16
C LYS A 157 11.90 0.01 -9.86
N GLU A 158 12.51 -0.55 -10.91
CA GLU A 158 13.49 -1.64 -10.79
C GLU A 158 14.85 -1.19 -10.25
#